data_AF-A0A0P9FWI1-F1
#
_entry.id   AF-A0A0P9FWI1-F1
#
_cell.length_a   1.000
_cell.length_b   1.000
_cell.length_c   1.000
_cell.angle_alpha   90.00
_cell.angle_beta   90.00
_cell.angle_gamma   90.00
#
_symmetry.space_group_name_H-M   'P 1'
#
loop_
_entity.id
_entity.type
_entity.pdbx_description
1 polymer ?
#
loop_
_entity_poly.entity_id
_entity_poly.type
_entity_poly.pdbx_seq_one_letter_code
_entity_poly.pdbx_strand_id
1 'polypeptide(L)'
;MSQIQKYTNQVGFSLVEVMVALIVSSFALLGMAAGQLQSLKYASNSFDYTLSLLQANNAVEQTWVNLCDLQKGNVVFADVTPDAQFNKYTIDFENNFNSDFFRVGVSWSDKRINDNNLANRVEIEASFPDISGSC
;
A
#
# COMPACT_ATOMS: atom_id res chain seq x y z
N MET A 1 0.71 -76.38 13.92
CA MET A 1 1.48 -75.12 13.96
C MET A 1 0.49 -74.02 14.32
N SER A 2 0.37 -73.70 15.61
CA SER A 2 -0.62 -72.76 16.16
C SER A 2 -0.05 -71.34 16.12
N GLN A 3 -0.61 -70.48 15.26
CA GLN A 3 -0.24 -69.07 15.18
C GLN A 3 -0.88 -68.30 16.35
N ILE A 4 -0.06 -67.70 17.21
CA ILE A 4 -0.51 -66.85 18.32
C ILE A 4 -0.81 -65.46 17.75
N GLN A 5 -2.09 -65.10 17.69
CA GLN A 5 -2.57 -63.76 17.32
C GLN A 5 -2.17 -62.76 18.41
N LYS A 6 -1.21 -61.87 18.11
CA LYS A 6 -0.88 -60.71 18.95
C LYS A 6 -2.03 -59.71 18.90
N TYR A 7 -2.77 -59.59 20.00
CA TYR A 7 -3.71 -58.49 20.19
C TYR A 7 -2.94 -57.18 20.32
N THR A 8 -3.01 -56.33 19.30
CA THR A 8 -2.56 -54.94 19.38
C THR A 8 -3.54 -54.19 20.28
N ASN A 9 -3.08 -53.72 21.44
CA ASN A 9 -3.88 -52.88 22.33
C ASN A 9 -4.23 -51.57 21.60
N GLN A 10 -5.50 -51.40 21.23
CA GLN A 10 -6.02 -50.11 20.80
C GLN A 10 -6.23 -49.25 22.05
N VAL A 11 -5.32 -48.31 22.27
CA VAL A 11 -5.45 -47.30 23.34
C VAL A 11 -6.40 -46.24 22.83
N GLY A 12 -7.61 -46.19 23.39
CA GLY A 12 -8.59 -45.14 23.10
C GLY A 12 -8.17 -43.80 23.71
N PHE A 13 -8.63 -42.70 23.12
CA PHE A 13 -8.38 -41.35 23.64
C PHE A 13 -9.12 -41.13 24.97
N SER A 14 -8.40 -40.62 25.96
CA SER A 14 -9.01 -40.15 27.20
C SER A 14 -9.75 -38.83 26.98
N LEU A 15 -10.85 -38.59 27.70
CA LEU A 15 -11.62 -37.35 27.61
C LEU A 15 -10.77 -36.11 27.89
N VAL A 16 -9.86 -36.20 28.87
CA VAL A 16 -8.93 -35.10 29.21
C VAL A 16 -7.96 -34.83 28.04
N GLU A 17 -7.50 -35.88 27.37
CA GLU A 17 -6.59 -35.77 26.22
C GLU A 17 -7.27 -35.07 25.03
N VAL A 18 -8.54 -35.39 24.77
CA VAL A 18 -9.33 -34.70 23.73
C VAL A 18 -9.54 -33.23 24.10
N MET A 19 -9.84 -32.90 25.37
CA MET A 19 -9.99 -31.51 25.79
C MET A 19 -8.69 -30.72 25.64
N VAL A 20 -7.56 -31.32 26.03
CA VAL A 20 -6.23 -30.70 25.84
C VAL A 20 -5.92 -30.53 24.35
N ALA A 21 -6.19 -31.53 23.52
CA ALA A 21 -6.00 -31.45 22.07
C ALA A 21 -6.83 -30.32 21.45
N LEU A 22 -8.11 -30.20 21.82
CA LEU A 22 -8.98 -29.11 21.34
C LEU A 22 -8.46 -27.73 21.75
N ILE A 23 -7.96 -27.58 22.98
CA ILE A 23 -7.36 -26.33 23.45
C ILE A 23 -6.11 -25.98 22.62
N VAL A 24 -5.19 -26.94 22.45
CA VAL A 24 -3.97 -26.74 21.67
C VAL A 24 -4.29 -26.41 20.21
N SER A 25 -5.21 -27.14 19.59
CA SER A 25 -5.67 -26.86 18.22
C SER A 25 -6.32 -25.48 18.09
N SER A 26 -7.08 -25.04 19.10
CA SER A 26 -7.67 -23.70 19.11
C SER A 26 -6.60 -22.60 19.09
N PHE A 27 -5.56 -22.74 19.94
CA PHE A 27 -4.43 -21.81 19.92
C PHE A 27 -3.65 -21.85 18.59
N ALA A 28 -3.48 -23.03 18.00
CA ALA A 28 -2.82 -23.16 16.71
C ALA A 28 -3.58 -22.43 15.59
N LEU A 29 -4.91 -22.56 15.54
CA LEU A 29 -5.76 -21.86 14.57
C LEU A 29 -5.73 -20.34 14.77
N LEU A 30 -5.75 -19.87 16.02
CA LEU A 30 -5.63 -18.45 16.34
C LEU A 30 -4.27 -17.88 15.92
N GLY A 31 -3.18 -18.63 16.14
CA GLY A 31 -1.84 -18.26 15.70
C GLY A 31 -1.75 -18.14 14.17
N MET A 32 -2.35 -19.08 13.44
CA MET A 32 -2.41 -19.02 11.98
C MET A 32 -3.21 -17.81 11.49
N ALA A 33 -4.38 -17.55 12.09
CA ALA A 33 -5.22 -16.40 11.74
C ALA A 33 -4.48 -15.07 11.97
N ALA A 34 -3.78 -14.93 13.10
CA ALA A 34 -2.95 -13.76 13.38
C ALA A 34 -1.84 -13.57 12.33
N GLY A 35 -1.20 -14.65 11.88
CA GLY A 35 -0.21 -14.62 10.80
C GLY A 35 -0.81 -14.11 9.48
N GLN A 36 -1.98 -14.61 9.10
CA GLN A 36 -2.65 -14.16 7.87
C GLN A 36 -3.07 -12.69 7.91
N LEU A 37 -3.54 -12.21 9.08
CA LEU A 37 -3.87 -10.80 9.27
C LEU A 37 -2.64 -9.90 9.09
N GLN A 38 -1.47 -10.35 9.52
CA GLN A 38 -0.23 -9.59 9.31
C GLN A 38 0.13 -9.49 7.82
N SER A 39 0.04 -10.59 7.08
CA SER A 39 0.23 -10.57 5.62
C SER A 39 -0.76 -9.62 4.92
N LEU A 40 -2.02 -9.59 5.36
CA LEU A 40 -3.02 -8.68 4.81
C LEU A 40 -2.69 -7.20 5.09
N LYS A 41 -2.14 -6.88 6.27
CA LYS A 41 -1.67 -5.51 6.58
C LYS A 41 -0.58 -5.07 5.61
N TYR A 42 0.40 -5.92 5.34
CA TYR A 42 1.46 -5.60 4.37
C TYR A 42 0.94 -5.47 2.95
N ALA A 43 0.04 -6.36 2.51
CA ALA A 43 -0.58 -6.27 1.19
C ALA A 43 -1.38 -4.97 1.02
N SER A 44 -2.12 -4.55 2.06
CA SER A 44 -2.83 -3.27 2.07
C SER A 44 -1.87 -2.09 1.94
N ASN A 45 -0.70 -2.15 2.59
CA ASN A 45 0.28 -1.08 2.47
C ASN A 45 0.87 -1.02 1.07
N SER A 46 1.27 -2.14 0.49
CA SER A 46 1.76 -2.20 -0.91
C SER A 46 0.73 -1.69 -1.92
N PHE A 47 -0.56 -1.93 -1.63
CA PHE A 47 -1.65 -1.37 -2.43
C PHE A 47 -1.70 0.16 -2.33
N ASP A 48 -1.57 0.72 -1.13
CA ASP A 48 -1.51 2.17 -0.93
C ASP A 48 -0.30 2.82 -1.62
N TYR A 49 0.86 2.15 -1.61
CA TYR A 49 2.02 2.56 -2.39
C TYR A 49 1.71 2.64 -3.90
N THR A 50 1.08 1.59 -4.44
CA THR A 50 0.73 1.52 -5.86
C THR A 50 -0.25 2.63 -6.25
N LEU A 51 -1.29 2.84 -5.43
CA LEU A 51 -2.27 3.90 -5.67
C LEU A 51 -1.67 5.30 -5.52
N SER A 52 -0.70 5.47 -4.62
CA SER A 52 0.00 6.75 -4.45
C SER A 52 0.86 7.07 -5.68
N LEU A 53 1.59 6.08 -6.19
CA LEU A 53 2.35 6.22 -7.43
C LEU A 53 1.45 6.53 -8.63
N LEU A 54 0.31 5.84 -8.75
CA LEU A 54 -0.66 6.09 -9.81
C LEU A 54 -1.20 7.53 -9.76
N GLN A 55 -1.57 8.01 -8.56
CA GLN A 55 -2.04 9.39 -8.39
C GLN A 55 -0.96 10.41 -8.71
N ALA A 56 0.28 10.16 -8.31
CA ALA A 56 1.39 11.05 -8.63
C ALA A 56 1.58 11.17 -10.15
N ASN A 57 1.57 10.04 -10.87
CA ASN A 57 1.64 10.05 -12.33
C ASN A 57 0.45 10.77 -12.96
N ASN A 58 -0.77 10.52 -12.49
CA ASN A 58 -1.96 11.20 -12.98
C ASN A 58 -1.90 12.73 -12.76
N ALA A 59 -1.29 13.19 -11.66
CA ALA A 59 -1.07 14.62 -11.44
C ALA A 59 -0.05 15.22 -12.41
N VAL A 60 1.02 14.49 -12.75
CA VAL A 60 1.95 14.86 -13.83
C VAL A 60 1.21 15.00 -15.16
N GLU A 61 0.37 14.03 -15.51
CA GLU A 61 -0.42 14.06 -16.75
C GLU A 61 -1.45 15.21 -16.78
N GLN A 62 -2.13 15.48 -15.67
CA GLN A 62 -3.04 16.63 -15.58
C GLN A 62 -2.30 17.96 -15.71
N THR A 63 -1.08 18.03 -15.18
CA THR A 63 -0.21 19.21 -15.35
C THR A 63 0.20 19.37 -16.82
N TRP A 64 0.44 18.27 -17.54
CA TRP A 64 0.76 18.28 -18.97
C TRP A 64 -0.32 18.97 -19.82
N VAL A 65 -1.61 18.80 -19.47
CA VAL A 65 -2.73 19.40 -20.21
C VAL A 65 -2.64 20.93 -20.23
N ASN A 66 -2.18 21.55 -19.15
CA ASN A 66 -2.04 23.01 -19.01
C ASN A 66 -0.58 23.49 -19.21
N LEU A 67 0.31 22.62 -19.71
CA LEU A 67 1.75 22.89 -19.77
C LEU A 67 2.09 24.18 -20.51
N CYS A 68 1.43 24.43 -21.64
CA CYS A 68 1.67 25.64 -22.42
C CYS A 68 1.33 26.92 -21.63
N ASP A 69 0.13 26.96 -21.02
CA ASP A 69 -0.33 28.13 -20.29
C ASP A 69 0.50 28.36 -19.02
N LEU A 70 0.97 27.27 -18.38
CA LEU A 70 1.90 27.33 -17.25
C LEU A 70 3.27 27.87 -17.66
N GLN A 71 3.83 27.42 -18.79
CA GLN A 71 5.14 27.89 -19.29
C GLN A 71 5.09 29.33 -19.79
N LYS A 72 3.98 29.78 -20.39
CA LYS A 72 3.77 31.17 -20.81
C LYS A 72 3.41 32.10 -19.63
N GLY A 73 3.07 31.55 -18.47
CA GLY A 73 2.61 32.31 -17.31
C GLY A 73 1.20 32.87 -17.46
N ASN A 74 0.39 32.31 -18.36
CA ASN A 74 -1.02 32.68 -18.53
C ASN A 74 -1.88 32.24 -17.35
N VAL A 75 -1.52 31.11 -16.72
CA VAL A 75 -2.18 30.56 -15.54
C VAL A 75 -1.14 30.29 -14.46
N VAL A 76 -1.53 30.48 -13.20
CA VAL A 76 -0.71 30.09 -12.05
C VAL A 76 -1.02 28.64 -11.70
N PHE A 77 -0.01 27.88 -11.28
CA PHE A 77 -0.19 26.47 -10.92
C PHE A 77 -1.26 26.25 -9.85
N ALA A 78 -1.44 27.20 -8.92
CA ALA A 78 -2.48 27.15 -7.89
C ALA A 78 -3.91 27.03 -8.44
N ASP A 79 -4.18 27.56 -9.64
CA ASP A 79 -5.52 27.54 -10.26
C ASP A 79 -5.79 26.22 -11.01
N VAL A 80 -4.73 25.50 -11.36
CA VAL A 80 -4.78 24.24 -12.14
C VAL A 80 -4.09 23.10 -11.40
N THR A 81 -3.98 23.21 -10.08
CA THR A 81 -3.31 22.21 -9.24
C THR A 81 -4.09 20.90 -9.32
N PRO A 82 -3.46 19.79 -9.74
CA PRO A 82 -4.12 18.50 -9.76
C PRO A 82 -4.51 18.05 -8.35
N ASP A 83 -5.77 17.67 -8.18
CA ASP A 83 -6.26 17.11 -6.92
C ASP A 83 -6.10 15.59 -6.85
N ALA A 84 -5.96 15.10 -5.63
CA ALA A 84 -6.00 13.66 -5.36
C ALA A 84 -7.39 13.10 -5.69
N GLN A 85 -7.44 11.97 -6.40
CA GLN A 85 -8.71 11.34 -6.77
C GLN A 85 -9.43 10.68 -5.58
N PHE A 86 -8.71 10.39 -4.50
CA PHE A 86 -9.28 9.77 -3.30
C PHE A 86 -8.86 10.53 -2.03
N ASN A 87 -9.84 10.84 -1.18
CA ASN A 87 -9.64 11.56 0.10
C ASN A 87 -8.68 10.88 1.09
N LYS A 88 -8.27 9.63 0.84
CA LYS A 88 -7.29 8.91 1.68
C LYS A 88 -5.87 9.45 1.49
N TYR A 89 -5.57 10.01 0.32
CA TYR A 89 -4.24 10.45 -0.05
C TYR A 89 -4.17 11.97 -0.04
N THR A 90 -3.03 12.51 0.37
CA THR A 90 -2.71 13.93 0.27
C THR A 90 -1.61 14.07 -0.75
N ILE A 91 -1.85 14.89 -1.77
CA ILE A 91 -0.87 15.24 -2.79
C ILE A 91 -0.21 16.55 -2.43
N ASP A 92 1.10 16.63 -2.62
CA ASP A 92 1.91 17.81 -2.43
C ASP A 92 2.86 18.01 -3.61
N PHE A 93 3.11 19.29 -3.93
CA PHE A 93 3.95 19.69 -5.04
C PHE A 93 5.11 20.49 -4.47
N GLU A 94 6.29 19.90 -4.43
CA GLU A 94 7.46 20.57 -3.86
C GLU A 94 7.92 21.69 -4.80
N ASN A 95 7.98 22.92 -4.29
CA ASN A 95 8.33 24.14 -5.03
C ASN A 95 7.38 24.54 -6.16
N ASN A 96 6.12 24.10 -6.13
CA ASN A 96 5.12 24.34 -7.20
C ASN A 96 5.58 23.79 -8.58
N PHE A 97 5.02 24.30 -9.66
CA PHE A 97 5.40 23.91 -11.02
C PHE A 97 6.81 24.38 -11.39
N ASN A 98 7.65 23.43 -11.80
CA ASN A 98 8.96 23.65 -12.40
C ASN A 98 9.10 22.67 -13.58
N SER A 99 9.36 23.16 -14.79
CA SER A 99 9.44 22.30 -15.97
C SER A 99 10.59 21.30 -15.91
N ASP A 100 11.70 21.65 -15.28
CA ASP A 100 12.90 20.81 -15.27
C ASP A 100 12.84 19.76 -14.16
N PHE A 101 12.27 20.13 -13.01
CA PHE A 101 12.22 19.31 -11.80
C PHE A 101 10.85 19.40 -11.12
N PHE A 102 9.80 18.88 -11.77
CA PHE A 102 8.46 18.85 -11.18
C PHE A 102 8.34 17.67 -10.23
N ARG A 103 8.22 17.97 -8.93
CA ARG A 103 8.12 16.95 -7.88
C ARG A 103 6.70 16.80 -7.39
N VAL A 104 6.20 15.57 -7.46
CA VAL A 104 4.88 15.19 -6.97
C VAL A 104 5.03 14.19 -5.83
N GLY A 105 4.72 14.65 -4.63
CA GLY A 105 4.61 13.84 -3.44
C GLY A 105 3.17 13.37 -3.23
N VAL A 106 2.97 12.10 -2.92
CA VAL A 106 1.68 11.58 -2.47
C VAL A 106 1.90 10.83 -1.17
N SER A 107 1.19 11.23 -0.13
CA SER A 107 1.25 10.64 1.19
C SER A 107 -0.09 10.05 1.60
N TRP A 108 -0.05 9.01 2.42
CA TRP A 108 -1.24 8.46 3.08
C TRP A 108 -0.99 8.29 4.57
N SER A 109 -2.07 8.25 5.34
CA SER A 109 -1.98 7.94 6.77
C SER A 109 -2.45 6.51 7.01
N ASP A 110 -1.54 5.63 7.45
CA ASP A 110 -1.89 4.34 8.02
C ASP A 110 -1.46 4.26 9.49
N LYS A 111 -2.44 4.30 10.41
CA LYS A 111 -2.21 4.18 11.86
C LYS A 111 -1.61 2.84 12.28
N ARG A 112 -1.61 1.83 11.39
CA ARG A 112 -1.07 0.49 11.63
C ARG A 112 0.45 0.43 11.39
N ILE A 113 1.02 1.41 10.69
CA ILE A 113 2.44 1.48 10.34
C ILE A 113 2.96 2.86 10.78
N ASN A 114 3.54 2.91 11.97
CA ASN A 114 4.01 4.13 12.62
C ASN A 114 5.53 4.34 12.44
N ASP A 115 6.01 4.37 11.20
CA ASP A 115 7.42 4.64 10.92
C ASP A 115 7.62 6.09 10.44
N ASN A 116 7.64 7.01 11.41
CA ASN A 116 8.06 8.42 11.30
C ASN A 116 7.67 9.18 10.00
N ASN A 117 6.46 8.96 9.46
CA ASN A 117 5.91 9.57 8.24
C ASN A 117 6.67 9.37 6.91
N LEU A 118 7.85 8.75 6.93
CA LEU A 118 8.66 8.49 5.73
C LEU A 118 8.20 7.22 5.00
N ALA A 119 7.63 6.26 5.73
CA ALA A 119 7.17 4.98 5.17
C ALA A 119 5.79 5.04 4.49
N ASN A 120 5.10 6.19 4.50
CA ASN A 120 3.78 6.34 3.88
C ASN A 120 3.75 7.50 2.87
N ARG A 121 4.83 7.65 2.10
CA ARG A 121 4.95 8.65 1.05
C ARG A 121 5.63 8.05 -0.17
N VAL A 122 5.14 8.42 -1.35
CA VAL A 122 5.80 8.20 -2.63
C VAL A 122 6.08 9.57 -3.23
N GLU A 123 7.25 9.73 -3.82
CA GLU A 123 7.61 10.94 -4.53
C GLU A 123 8.15 10.57 -5.91
N ILE A 124 7.67 11.27 -6.93
CA ILE A 124 8.20 11.16 -8.29
C ILE A 124 8.65 12.53 -8.76
N GLU A 125 9.69 12.52 -9.57
CA GLU A 125 10.19 13.70 -10.27
C GLU A 125 9.95 13.51 -11.77
N ALA A 126 9.34 14.51 -12.39
CA ALA A 126 9.07 14.56 -13.82
C ALA A 126 9.72 15.81 -14.42
N SER A 127 10.12 15.70 -15.68
CA SER A 127 10.63 16.82 -16.46
C SER A 127 9.75 16.99 -17.71
N PHE A 128 9.40 18.23 -18.01
CA PHE A 128 8.60 18.66 -19.13
C PHE A 128 9.48 19.42 -20.14
N PRO A 129 9.32 19.17 -21.44
CA PRO A 129 10.01 19.96 -22.46
C PRO A 129 9.49 21.40 -22.48
N ASP A 130 10.37 22.35 -22.80
CA ASP A 130 9.95 23.71 -23.11
C ASP A 130 9.26 23.75 -24.47
N ILE A 131 7.96 24.04 -24.46
CA ILE A 131 7.11 24.18 -25.65
C ILE A 131 6.51 25.58 -25.76
N SER A 132 7.00 26.54 -24.97
CA SER A 132 6.49 27.92 -24.92
C SER A 132 6.48 28.62 -26.29
N GLY A 133 7.40 28.25 -27.19
CA GLY A 133 7.50 28.81 -28.54
C GLY A 133 6.63 28.14 -29.62
N SER A 134 6.07 26.95 -29.35
CA SER A 134 5.31 26.17 -30.36
C SER A 134 3.96 25.67 -29.87
N CYS A 135 3.44 26.24 -28.78
CA CYS A 135 2.02 26.20 -28.49
C CYS A 135 1.31 27.47 -28.97
#